data_AF-A0A7W1QAC5-F1
#
_entry.id   AF-A0A7W1QAC5-F1
#
_cell.length_a   1.000
_cell.length_b   1.000
_cell.length_c   1.000
_cell.angle_alpha   90.00
_cell.angle_beta   90.00
_cell.angle_gamma   90.00
#
_symmetry.space_group_name_H-M   'P 1'
#
loop_
_entity.id
_entity.type
_entity.pdbx_description
1 polymer ?
#
loop_
_entity_poly.entity_id
_entity_poly.type
_entity_poly.pdbx_seq_one_letter_code
_entity_poly.pdbx_strand_id
1 'polypeptide(L)'
;METGKAVRELSGTRVRGWRVWTVRETRAGVRLCSVLHDTMWTPSRVAVACCADEASHESPELSCSCGFHAAHDPVDALTYLRGRDDARTFCRVLGEVTLSGRIIETEAGWRASHAYPARLYAADTALVEVLAVYGVPVSCAECESRSSPTCTAMPPPSGLLSEIWSNVTST
;
A
#
# COMPACT_ATOMS: atom_id res chain seq x y z
N MET A 1 6.60 4.59 -13.29
CA MET A 1 7.59 4.18 -12.30
C MET A 1 8.72 3.57 -13.05
N GLU A 2 9.88 4.18 -12.95
CA GLU A 2 11.14 3.70 -13.50
C GLU A 2 12.04 3.37 -12.31
N THR A 3 12.66 2.20 -12.33
CA THR A 3 13.49 1.69 -11.23
C THR A 3 14.97 1.55 -11.61
N GLY A 4 15.37 2.20 -12.72
CA GLY A 4 16.74 2.17 -13.23
C GLY A 4 17.06 0.96 -14.10
N LYS A 5 18.35 0.70 -14.30
CA LYS A 5 18.85 -0.38 -15.17
C LYS A 5 18.66 -1.76 -14.54
N ALA A 6 18.55 -2.78 -15.38
CA ALA A 6 18.54 -4.17 -14.94
C ALA A 6 19.90 -4.57 -14.33
N VAL A 7 19.84 -5.20 -13.16
CA VAL A 7 21.00 -5.72 -12.43
C VAL A 7 21.12 -7.23 -12.63
N ARG A 8 20.04 -7.99 -12.36
CA ARG A 8 20.00 -9.45 -12.53
C ARG A 8 18.58 -9.97 -12.65
N GLU A 9 18.42 -11.18 -13.17
CA GLU A 9 17.16 -11.92 -13.20
C GLU A 9 17.06 -12.88 -11.99
N LEU A 10 15.86 -12.98 -11.41
CA LEU A 10 15.53 -13.87 -10.30
C LEU A 10 14.50 -14.91 -10.75
N SER A 11 14.76 -16.18 -10.42
CA SER A 11 13.88 -17.31 -10.74
C SER A 11 13.31 -17.95 -9.48
N GLY A 12 12.03 -18.38 -9.54
CA GLY A 12 11.40 -19.20 -8.49
C GLY A 12 11.03 -18.47 -7.18
N THR A 13 11.16 -17.15 -7.12
CA THR A 13 10.91 -16.35 -5.90
C THR A 13 9.75 -15.38 -6.10
N ARG A 14 9.12 -14.96 -5.01
CA ARG A 14 8.24 -13.78 -4.97
C ARG A 14 8.94 -12.68 -4.18
N VAL A 15 8.90 -11.45 -4.68
CA VAL A 15 9.50 -10.29 -4.00
C VAL A 15 8.42 -9.28 -3.65
N ARG A 16 8.68 -8.49 -2.61
CA ARG A 16 7.86 -7.33 -2.25
C ARG A 16 8.57 -6.04 -2.65
N GLY A 17 7.78 -5.06 -3.05
CA GLY A 17 8.24 -3.70 -3.32
C GLY A 17 7.11 -2.70 -3.16
N TRP A 18 7.41 -1.44 -3.45
CA TRP A 18 6.48 -0.32 -3.29
C TRP A 18 5.99 0.20 -4.63
N ARG A 19 4.70 0.48 -4.71
CA ARG A 19 4.08 0.97 -5.93
C ARG A 19 3.00 2.00 -5.62
N VAL A 20 2.86 2.95 -6.54
CA VAL A 20 1.70 3.84 -6.60
C VAL A 20 0.76 3.40 -7.71
N TRP A 21 -0.54 3.47 -7.42
CA TRP A 21 -1.61 3.27 -8.38
C TRP A 21 -2.48 4.52 -8.48
N THR A 22 -3.10 4.73 -9.64
CA THR A 22 -4.27 5.60 -9.74
C THR A 22 -5.51 4.83 -9.32
N VAL A 23 -6.42 5.48 -8.62
CA VAL A 23 -7.75 4.95 -8.29
C VAL A 23 -8.74 5.59 -9.25
N ARG A 24 -9.36 4.78 -10.12
CA ARG A 24 -10.21 5.25 -11.21
C ARG A 24 -11.59 4.62 -11.16
N GLU A 25 -12.61 5.38 -11.56
CA GLU A 25 -13.93 4.82 -11.83
C GLU A 25 -13.93 4.07 -13.16
N THR A 26 -14.43 2.84 -13.14
CA THR A 26 -14.58 2.01 -14.34
C THR A 26 -16.01 1.48 -14.42
N ARG A 27 -16.40 0.92 -15.56
CA ARG A 27 -17.71 0.26 -15.70
C ARG A 27 -17.92 -0.88 -14.70
N ALA A 28 -16.84 -1.47 -14.18
CA ALA A 28 -16.90 -2.55 -13.20
C ALA A 28 -16.78 -2.04 -11.75
N GLY A 29 -16.85 -0.71 -11.54
CA GLY A 29 -16.61 -0.04 -10.26
C GLY A 29 -15.20 0.53 -10.15
N VAL A 30 -14.83 0.97 -8.95
CA VAL A 30 -13.52 1.60 -8.69
C VAL A 30 -12.39 0.57 -8.82
N ARG A 31 -11.30 0.95 -9.50
CA ARG A 31 -10.15 0.07 -9.74
C ARG A 31 -8.82 0.79 -9.56
N LEU A 32 -7.82 0.02 -9.12
CA LEU A 32 -6.41 0.36 -9.20
C LEU A 32 -5.95 0.23 -10.65
N CYS A 33 -5.32 1.29 -11.14
CA CYS A 33 -4.77 1.39 -12.48
C CYS A 33 -3.30 1.80 -12.41
N SER A 34 -2.55 1.50 -13.48
CA SER A 34 -1.18 1.95 -13.61
C SER A 34 -1.14 3.48 -13.74
N VAL A 35 -0.12 4.09 -13.14
CA VAL A 35 0.09 5.54 -13.19
C VAL A 35 0.62 6.00 -14.56
N LEU A 36 1.22 5.10 -15.34
CA LEU A 36 1.84 5.42 -16.65
C LEU A 36 1.21 4.67 -17.83
N HIS A 37 0.42 3.62 -17.58
CA HIS A 37 -0.07 2.71 -18.63
C HIS A 37 -1.54 2.38 -18.40
N ASP A 38 -2.21 1.83 -19.41
CA ASP A 38 -3.64 1.49 -19.35
C ASP A 38 -3.95 0.19 -18.57
N THR A 39 -2.96 -0.41 -17.91
CA THR A 39 -3.16 -1.62 -17.12
C THR A 39 -4.06 -1.38 -15.91
N MET A 40 -5.05 -2.26 -15.74
CA MET A 40 -6.02 -2.25 -14.65
C MET A 40 -5.91 -3.53 -13.82
N TRP A 41 -5.91 -3.40 -12.50
CA TRP A 41 -5.88 -4.53 -11.59
C TRP A 41 -7.31 -4.99 -11.31
N THR A 42 -7.60 -6.23 -11.68
CA THR A 42 -8.87 -6.88 -11.35
C THR A 42 -8.78 -7.50 -9.95
N PRO A 43 -9.77 -7.28 -9.06
CA PRO A 43 -9.80 -7.90 -7.75
C PRO A 43 -9.66 -9.43 -7.81
N SER A 44 -8.89 -9.99 -6.88
CA SER A 44 -8.58 -11.41 -6.75
C SER A 44 -7.91 -12.05 -7.97
N ARG A 45 -7.40 -11.25 -8.91
CA ARG A 45 -6.64 -11.72 -10.08
C ARG A 45 -5.27 -11.07 -10.13
N VAL A 46 -4.25 -11.90 -10.22
CA VAL A 46 -2.88 -11.45 -10.46
C VAL A 46 -2.83 -10.76 -11.82
N ALA A 47 -2.31 -9.53 -11.86
CA ALA A 47 -2.09 -8.83 -13.12
C ALA A 47 -0.90 -9.46 -13.83
N VAL A 48 -1.02 -9.64 -15.15
CA VAL A 48 0.03 -10.19 -16.03
C VAL A 48 0.49 -9.07 -16.95
N ALA A 49 1.80 -8.88 -17.04
CA ALA A 49 2.39 -7.84 -17.85
C ALA A 49 2.53 -8.32 -19.29
N CYS A 50 2.06 -7.51 -20.23
CA CYS A 50 2.34 -7.65 -21.65
C CYS A 50 3.28 -6.51 -22.07
N CYS A 51 4.21 -6.81 -22.97
CA CYS A 51 4.99 -5.76 -23.61
C CYS A 51 4.09 -5.02 -24.59
N ALA A 52 4.10 -3.68 -24.62
CA ALA A 52 3.28 -2.90 -25.55
C ALA A 52 3.71 -3.05 -27.03
N ASP A 53 4.95 -3.49 -27.26
CA ASP A 53 5.43 -3.92 -28.57
C ASP A 53 4.97 -5.37 -28.91
N GLU A 54 4.12 -5.93 -28.04
CA GLU A 54 3.18 -7.08 -28.08
C GLU A 54 3.61 -8.42 -28.72
N ALA A 55 4.80 -8.57 -29.32
CA ALA A 55 5.18 -9.87 -29.92
C ALA A 55 6.68 -10.22 -29.97
N SER A 56 7.59 -9.36 -29.53
CA SER A 56 9.04 -9.63 -29.71
C SER A 56 9.66 -10.49 -28.61
N HIS A 57 9.11 -10.46 -27.38
CA HIS A 57 9.70 -11.18 -26.25
C HIS A 57 8.72 -11.40 -25.09
N GLU A 58 9.08 -12.30 -24.18
CA GLU A 58 8.41 -12.49 -22.89
C GLU A 58 8.69 -11.29 -21.96
N SER A 59 7.67 -10.83 -21.22
CA SER A 59 7.77 -9.68 -20.31
C SER A 59 8.02 -10.14 -18.87
N PRO A 60 8.95 -9.51 -18.11
CA PRO A 60 9.87 -8.46 -18.54
C PRO A 60 11.11 -9.03 -19.22
N GLU A 61 11.73 -8.26 -20.12
CA GLU A 61 13.05 -8.58 -20.69
C GLU A 61 14.13 -7.61 -20.16
N LEU A 62 15.39 -8.04 -20.10
CA LEU A 62 16.50 -7.23 -19.58
C LEU A 62 16.67 -5.89 -20.34
N SER A 63 16.58 -5.92 -21.68
CA SER A 63 16.73 -4.77 -22.59
C SER A 63 15.48 -3.91 -22.77
N CYS A 64 14.32 -4.36 -22.31
CA CYS A 64 13.05 -3.66 -22.47
C CYS A 64 12.57 -3.08 -21.14
N SER A 65 11.87 -1.95 -21.14
CA SER A 65 11.30 -1.34 -19.92
C SER A 65 9.97 -1.96 -19.47
N CYS A 66 9.47 -2.97 -20.19
CA CYS A 66 8.21 -3.66 -19.88
C CYS A 66 8.20 -4.35 -18.51
N GLY A 67 7.01 -4.79 -18.09
CA GLY A 67 6.77 -5.41 -16.79
C GLY A 67 6.15 -4.46 -15.78
N PHE A 68 5.80 -5.01 -14.62
CA PHE A 68 5.34 -4.24 -13.47
C PHE A 68 6.52 -3.77 -12.63
N HIS A 69 6.65 -2.46 -12.50
CA HIS A 69 7.68 -1.83 -11.68
C HIS A 69 7.22 -1.68 -10.23
N ALA A 70 8.13 -1.92 -9.30
CA ALA A 70 8.00 -1.62 -7.88
C ALA A 70 9.36 -1.18 -7.31
N ALA A 71 9.38 -0.12 -6.49
CA ALA A 71 10.59 0.36 -5.84
C ALA A 71 10.99 -0.50 -4.63
N HIS A 72 12.27 -0.47 -4.25
CA HIS A 72 12.74 -1.06 -2.98
C HIS A 72 12.29 -0.26 -1.77
N ASP A 73 12.37 1.07 -1.87
CA ASP A 73 12.02 2.00 -0.79
C ASP A 73 10.70 2.74 -1.12
N PRO A 74 9.81 2.96 -0.14
CA PRO A 74 8.60 3.76 -0.36
C PRO A 74 8.90 5.16 -0.87
N VAL A 75 9.99 5.81 -0.43
CA VAL A 75 10.36 7.19 -0.80
C VAL A 75 10.51 7.33 -2.31
N ASP A 76 11.12 6.35 -2.97
CA ASP A 76 11.28 6.34 -4.43
C ASP A 76 9.91 6.25 -5.14
N ALA A 77 8.99 5.48 -4.58
CA ALA A 77 7.62 5.36 -5.09
C ALA A 77 6.79 6.63 -4.88
N LEU A 78 7.04 7.43 -3.83
CA LEU A 78 6.28 8.64 -3.50
C LEU A 78 6.29 9.68 -4.62
N THR A 79 7.34 9.70 -5.45
CA THR A 79 7.43 10.60 -6.61
C THR A 79 6.25 10.43 -7.59
N TYR A 80 5.61 9.26 -7.59
CA TYR A 80 4.46 8.95 -8.44
C TYR A 80 3.09 9.24 -7.79
N LEU A 81 3.05 9.68 -6.53
CA LEU A 81 1.82 10.18 -5.87
C LEU A 81 1.37 11.55 -6.39
N ARG A 82 2.20 12.19 -7.21
CA ARG A 82 1.87 13.42 -7.92
C ARG A 82 2.01 13.14 -9.42
N GLY A 83 1.15 13.73 -10.23
CA GLY A 83 1.17 13.51 -11.67
C GLY A 83 -0.06 14.06 -12.36
N ARG A 84 -0.07 13.98 -13.69
CA ARG A 84 -1.23 14.35 -14.47
C ARG A 84 -2.29 13.26 -14.33
N ASP A 85 -3.47 13.66 -13.88
CA ASP A 85 -4.62 12.79 -13.72
C ASP A 85 -5.64 13.08 -14.83
N ASP A 86 -6.28 12.03 -15.34
CA ASP A 86 -7.45 12.20 -16.21
C ASP A 86 -8.71 12.45 -15.37
N ALA A 87 -9.79 12.89 -16.00
CA ALA A 87 -11.04 13.25 -15.32
C ALA A 87 -11.71 12.09 -14.54
N ARG A 88 -11.28 10.84 -14.76
CA ARG A 88 -11.81 9.65 -14.08
C ARG A 88 -10.92 9.17 -12.93
N THR A 89 -9.76 9.80 -12.72
CA THR A 89 -8.87 9.50 -11.59
C THR A 89 -9.33 10.29 -10.38
N PHE A 90 -9.73 9.57 -9.33
CA PHE A 90 -10.13 10.17 -8.05
C PHE A 90 -8.91 10.58 -7.23
N CYS A 91 -7.94 9.69 -7.14
CA CYS A 91 -6.74 9.90 -6.34
C CYS A 91 -5.64 8.92 -6.76
N ARG A 92 -4.51 9.00 -6.06
CA ARG A 92 -3.40 8.06 -6.14
C ARG A 92 -3.16 7.46 -4.76
N VAL A 93 -2.86 6.17 -4.72
CA VAL A 93 -2.60 5.44 -3.48
C VAL A 93 -1.23 4.78 -3.54
N LEU A 94 -0.51 4.84 -2.43
CA LEU A 94 0.72 4.07 -2.21
C LEU A 94 0.34 2.69 -1.66
N GLY A 95 1.17 1.69 -1.95
CA GLY A 95 1.07 0.41 -1.28
C GLY A 95 2.25 -0.50 -1.57
N GLU A 96 2.23 -1.63 -0.88
CA GLU A 96 3.12 -2.73 -1.17
C GLU A 96 2.53 -3.58 -2.27
N VAL A 97 3.38 -4.13 -3.14
CA VAL A 97 3.00 -5.05 -4.20
C VAL A 97 3.81 -6.33 -4.07
N THR A 98 3.16 -7.48 -4.24
CA THR A 98 3.83 -8.76 -4.43
C THR A 98 4.08 -8.97 -5.92
N LEU A 99 5.33 -9.18 -6.26
CA LEU A 99 5.79 -9.48 -7.61
C LEU A 99 6.16 -10.96 -7.73
N SER A 100 5.86 -11.57 -8.87
CA SER A 100 6.08 -13.00 -9.12
C SER A 100 6.28 -13.32 -10.61
N GLY A 101 6.50 -14.60 -10.90
CA GLY A 101 6.86 -15.09 -12.24
C GLY A 101 8.30 -14.76 -12.56
N ARG A 102 8.58 -14.28 -13.78
CA ARG A 102 9.86 -13.70 -14.15
C ARG A 102 10.05 -12.35 -13.45
N ILE A 103 11.17 -12.19 -12.75
CA ILE A 103 11.53 -10.98 -11.97
C ILE A 103 12.92 -10.52 -12.38
N ILE A 104 13.08 -9.22 -12.60
CA ILE A 104 14.36 -8.56 -12.84
C ILE A 104 14.58 -7.56 -11.71
N GLU A 105 15.68 -7.72 -10.99
CA GLU A 105 16.20 -6.71 -10.08
C GLU A 105 16.75 -5.53 -10.89
N THR A 106 16.49 -4.34 -10.40
CA THR A 106 16.96 -3.08 -10.97
C THR A 106 17.61 -2.23 -9.88
N GLU A 107 18.31 -1.17 -10.27
CA GLU A 107 19.07 -0.32 -9.34
C GLU A 107 18.24 0.20 -8.14
N ALA A 108 16.97 0.54 -8.36
CA ALA A 108 16.08 1.10 -7.33
C ALA A 108 14.83 0.23 -7.06
N GLY A 109 14.80 -1.02 -7.53
CA GLY A 109 13.57 -1.80 -7.44
C GLY A 109 13.54 -3.11 -8.22
N TRP A 110 12.35 -3.45 -8.65
CA TRP A 110 12.03 -4.68 -9.34
C TRP A 110 11.17 -4.40 -10.58
N ARG A 111 11.32 -5.25 -11.59
CA ARG A 111 10.36 -5.43 -12.68
C ARG A 111 9.89 -6.87 -12.70
N ALA A 112 8.60 -7.11 -12.86
CA ALA A 112 8.09 -8.48 -12.91
C ALA A 112 6.95 -8.70 -13.89
N SER A 113 6.81 -9.96 -14.29
CA SER A 113 5.76 -10.44 -15.19
C SER A 113 4.39 -10.43 -14.50
N HIS A 114 4.35 -10.62 -13.19
CA HIS A 114 3.12 -10.71 -12.41
C HIS A 114 3.15 -9.77 -11.23
N ALA A 115 2.01 -9.13 -10.94
CA ALA A 115 1.86 -8.23 -9.81
C ALA A 115 0.47 -8.30 -9.19
N TYR A 116 0.41 -8.29 -7.86
CA TYR A 116 -0.83 -8.08 -7.11
C TYR A 116 -0.56 -7.20 -5.89
N PRO A 117 -1.43 -6.22 -5.56
CA PRO A 117 -1.27 -5.45 -4.33
C PRO A 117 -1.17 -6.39 -3.13
N ALA A 118 -0.39 -6.00 -2.14
CA ALA A 118 -0.17 -6.78 -0.92
C ALA A 118 -0.60 -6.02 0.32
N ARG A 119 -0.59 -4.68 0.26
CA ARG A 119 -1.14 -3.73 1.24
C ARG A 119 -1.36 -2.40 0.54
N LEU A 120 -2.40 -1.66 0.91
CA LEU A 120 -2.70 -0.34 0.38
C LEU A 120 -2.80 0.70 1.50
N TYR A 121 -2.38 1.92 1.22
CA TYR A 121 -2.50 3.07 2.12
C TYR A 121 -3.45 4.09 1.51
N ALA A 122 -4.59 4.27 2.16
CA ALA A 122 -5.68 5.15 1.76
C ALA A 122 -5.65 6.46 2.55
N ALA A 123 -6.21 7.53 1.97
CA ALA A 123 -6.27 8.84 2.62
C ALA A 123 -7.33 8.89 3.73
N ASP A 124 -8.45 8.20 3.55
CA ASP A 124 -9.63 8.23 4.42
C ASP A 124 -10.34 6.87 4.48
N THR A 125 -11.34 6.75 5.34
CA THR A 125 -12.11 5.52 5.55
C THR A 125 -13.02 5.16 4.37
N ALA A 126 -13.53 6.12 3.60
CA ALA A 126 -14.37 5.82 2.45
C ALA A 126 -13.56 5.09 1.36
N LEU A 127 -12.32 5.52 1.15
CA LEU A 127 -11.40 4.85 0.24
C LEU A 127 -10.96 3.47 0.73
N VAL A 128 -10.85 3.27 2.06
CA VAL A 128 -10.61 1.94 2.66
C VAL A 128 -11.72 0.96 2.26
N GLU A 129 -12.99 1.34 2.42
CA GLU A 129 -14.14 0.49 2.08
C GLU A 129 -14.15 0.12 0.59
N VAL A 130 -13.90 1.10 -0.27
CA VAL A 130 -13.86 0.89 -1.72
C VAL A 130 -12.73 -0.04 -2.15
N LEU A 131 -11.54 0.10 -1.54
CA LEU A 131 -10.36 -0.71 -1.89
C LEU A 131 -10.35 -2.09 -1.21
N ALA A 132 -11.22 -2.34 -0.22
CA ALA A 132 -11.35 -3.63 0.44
C ALA A 132 -11.66 -4.78 -0.55
N VAL A 133 -12.24 -4.46 -1.71
CA VAL A 133 -12.50 -5.43 -2.79
C VAL A 133 -11.25 -6.21 -3.22
N TYR A 134 -10.04 -5.65 -3.06
CA TYR A 134 -8.79 -6.33 -3.40
C TYR A 134 -8.41 -7.46 -2.43
N GLY A 135 -9.11 -7.61 -1.30
CA GLY A 135 -8.85 -8.66 -0.33
C GLY A 135 -7.47 -8.56 0.33
N VAL A 136 -6.88 -7.37 0.34
CA VAL A 136 -5.61 -7.08 1.00
C VAL A 136 -5.81 -6.05 2.10
N PRO A 137 -4.92 -6.00 3.11
CA PRO A 137 -4.99 -4.97 4.13
C PRO A 137 -4.97 -3.57 3.51
N VAL A 138 -5.94 -2.73 3.89
CA VAL A 138 -5.99 -1.31 3.53
C VAL A 138 -5.99 -0.50 4.83
N SER A 139 -5.08 0.46 4.94
CA SER A 139 -4.89 1.27 6.15
C SER A 139 -5.00 2.76 5.80
N CYS A 140 -5.59 3.56 6.68
CA CYS A 140 -5.54 5.03 6.60
C CYS A 140 -5.13 5.61 7.96
N ALA A 141 -4.54 6.81 7.98
CA ALA A 141 -4.06 7.42 9.22
C ALA A 141 -5.18 7.62 10.26
N GLU A 142 -6.41 7.86 9.80
CA GLU A 142 -7.59 8.05 10.65
C GLU A 142 -8.09 6.75 11.31
N CYS A 143 -7.76 5.57 10.75
CA CYS A 143 -8.09 4.27 11.36
C CYS A 143 -7.26 4.01 12.62
N GLU A 144 -6.03 4.51 12.67
CA GLU A 144 -5.14 4.33 13.82
C GLU A 144 -5.56 5.23 14.99
N SER A 145 -6.17 6.39 14.71
CA SER A 145 -6.62 7.34 15.74
C SER A 145 -7.87 6.88 16.50
N ARG A 146 -8.66 5.97 15.91
CA ARG A 146 -9.96 5.53 16.48
C ARG A 146 -9.89 4.23 17.30
N SER A 147 -8.71 3.60 17.38
CA SER A 147 -8.51 2.32 18.09
C SER A 147 -7.85 2.45 19.47
N SER A 148 -7.73 3.66 20.00
CA SER A 148 -7.41 3.85 21.42
C SER A 148 -8.72 4.04 22.20
N PRO A 149 -9.24 3.04 22.94
CA PRO A 149 -10.06 3.36 24.08
C PRO A 149 -9.17 4.16 25.02
N THR A 150 -9.54 5.42 25.26
CA THR A 150 -8.90 6.29 26.24
C THR A 150 -8.89 5.61 27.61
N CYS A 151 -7.83 4.87 27.91
CA CYS A 151 -7.43 4.59 29.28
C CYS A 151 -6.85 5.90 29.81
N THR A 152 -7.70 6.70 30.47
CA THR A 152 -7.45 7.37 31.77
C THR A 152 -8.55 8.40 31.98
N ALA A 153 -9.73 7.95 32.43
CA ALA A 153 -10.53 8.79 33.29
C ALA A 153 -9.97 8.60 34.72
N MET A 154 -9.11 9.51 35.15
CA MET A 154 -8.88 9.66 36.59
C MET A 154 -10.18 10.17 37.22
N PRO A 155 -10.74 9.52 38.25
CA PRO A 155 -11.83 10.10 39.00
C PRO A 155 -11.33 11.36 39.72
N PRO A 156 -12.17 12.39 39.90
CA PRO A 156 -11.80 13.54 40.72
C PRO A 156 -11.54 13.08 42.16
N PRO A 157 -10.57 13.68 42.88
CA PRO A 157 -10.37 13.38 44.28
C PRO A 157 -11.62 13.80 45.07
N SER A 158 -12.38 12.80 45.50
CA SER A 158 -13.49 13.00 46.44
C SER A 158 -12.87 13.26 47.81
N GLY A 159 -12.96 14.51 48.26
CA GLY A 159 -12.77 14.84 49.67
C GLY A 159 -14.00 14.42 50.48
N LEU A 160 -13.74 13.93 51.69
CA LEU A 160 -14.49 14.10 52.97
C LEU A 160 -13.87 13.08 53.96
N LEU A 161 -13.24 13.55 55.05
CA LEU A 161 -13.79 13.52 56.44
C LEU A 161 -14.20 12.09 56.86
N SER A 162 -13.72 11.48 57.95
CA SER A 162 -13.48 12.02 59.29
C SER A 162 -13.10 10.88 60.27
N GLU A 163 -12.37 11.24 61.33
CA GLU A 163 -12.53 10.78 62.74
C GLU A 163 -12.07 9.37 63.22
N ILE A 164 -11.11 9.41 64.15
CA ILE A 164 -11.06 8.83 65.52
C ILE A 164 -10.98 7.29 65.72
N TRP A 165 -9.94 6.88 66.49
CA TRP A 165 -9.94 6.14 67.79
C TRP A 165 -8.65 5.28 67.89
N SER A 166 -7.85 5.10 68.97
CA SER A 166 -7.58 5.77 70.25
C SER A 166 -6.32 5.15 70.89
N ASN A 167 -5.77 5.88 71.88
CA ASN A 167 -5.12 5.46 73.14
C ASN A 167 -3.96 4.45 73.15
N VAL A 168 -2.83 4.86 73.76
CA VAL A 168 -2.18 4.16 74.89
C VAL A 168 -1.53 5.19 75.85
N THR A 169 -1.85 5.05 77.13
CA THR A 169 -1.34 5.74 78.32
C THR A 169 -0.04 5.09 78.83
N SER A 170 0.83 5.86 79.50
CA SER A 170 1.72 5.49 80.64
C SER A 170 3.00 6.34 80.59
N THR A 171 3.60 6.84 81.67
CA THR A 171 3.26 7.13 83.07
C THR A 171 4.32 8.16 83.50
#